data_AF-A0A2E5IBD2-F1
#
_entry.id   AF-A0A2E5IBD2-F1
#
_cell.length_a   1.000
_cell.length_b   1.000
_cell.length_c   1.000
_cell.angle_alpha   90.00
_cell.angle_beta   90.00
_cell.angle_gamma   90.00
#
_symmetry.space_group_name_H-M   'P 1'
#
loop_
_entity.id
_entity.type
_entity.pdbx_description
1 polymer ?
#
loop_
_entity_poly.entity_id
_entity_poly.type
_entity_poly.pdbx_seq_one_letter_code
_entity_poly.pdbx_strand_id
1 'polypeptide(L)'
;MAETGTLVFDAQDKVLGRLASHVARTLLVTRREGDPKRVIIINAEKAIVTGAKDTILADYDRKYKLNHPRKGPFFPRMPDMILKRTVRGMLPYQKKSSGRQAVKDLRVMIGTPTNLKGEALPDGHEWGDTSKIDRPLPDRFVRLGDISKHLGAKTSRWSDV
;
A
#
# COMPACT_ATOMS: atom_id res chain seq x y z
N MET A 1 -9.75 -18.93 -20.54
CA MET A 1 -9.19 -17.70 -19.95
C MET A 1 -9.70 -17.65 -18.52
N ALA A 2 -8.99 -18.29 -17.60
CA ALA A 2 -9.48 -18.58 -16.26
C ALA A 2 -9.55 -17.31 -15.41
N GLU A 3 -10.64 -17.17 -14.67
CA GLU A 3 -10.95 -16.08 -13.74
C GLU A 3 -9.77 -15.81 -12.80
N THR A 4 -8.95 -14.82 -13.13
CA THR A 4 -7.87 -14.40 -12.25
C THR A 4 -8.48 -13.50 -11.18
N GLY A 5 -9.00 -14.12 -10.12
CA GLY A 5 -9.64 -13.43 -9.00
C GLY A 5 -8.76 -12.29 -8.48
N THR A 6 -9.27 -11.06 -8.53
CA THR A 6 -8.57 -9.86 -8.08
C THR A 6 -8.97 -9.57 -6.65
N LEU A 7 -8.00 -9.57 -5.73
CA LEU A 7 -8.24 -9.25 -4.34
C LEU A 7 -8.18 -7.74 -4.12
N VAL A 8 -9.21 -7.18 -3.51
CA VAL A 8 -9.29 -5.78 -3.13
C VAL A 8 -9.12 -5.65 -1.62
N PHE A 9 -8.25 -4.74 -1.19
CA PHE A 9 -8.02 -4.42 0.21
C PHE A 9 -8.27 -2.93 0.44
N ASP A 10 -9.07 -2.60 1.45
CA ASP A 10 -9.18 -1.24 1.94
C ASP A 10 -8.08 -0.95 2.97
N ALA A 11 -7.31 0.11 2.74
CA ALA A 11 -6.28 0.56 3.65
C ALA A 11 -6.79 1.49 4.76
N GLN A 12 -8.07 1.86 4.75
CA GLN A 12 -8.66 2.73 5.76
C GLN A 12 -8.44 2.20 7.18
N ASP A 13 -7.81 3.02 8.02
CA ASP A 13 -7.48 2.74 9.42
C ASP A 13 -6.65 1.46 9.64
N LYS A 14 -6.09 0.87 8.57
CA LYS A 14 -5.19 -0.28 8.66
C LYS A 14 -3.75 0.16 8.86
N VAL A 15 -3.05 -0.54 9.76
CA VAL A 15 -1.62 -0.31 10.01
C VAL A 15 -0.81 -0.67 8.76
N LEU A 16 -0.12 0.32 8.21
CA LEU A 16 0.64 0.26 6.96
C LEU A 16 1.49 -1.01 6.84
N GLY A 17 2.29 -1.29 7.87
CA GLY A 17 3.21 -2.43 7.87
C GLY A 17 2.50 -3.79 7.93
N ARG A 18 1.39 -3.88 8.67
CA ARG A 18 0.63 -5.13 8.81
C ARG A 18 -0.11 -5.47 7.54
N LEU A 19 -0.78 -4.48 6.95
CA LEU A 19 -1.42 -4.59 5.65
C LEU A 19 -0.39 -4.98 4.58
N ALA A 20 0.76 -4.30 4.54
CA ALA A 20 1.79 -4.58 3.56
C ALA A 20 2.36 -5.99 3.67
N SER A 21 2.57 -6.49 4.89
CA SER A 21 3.06 -7.85 5.14
C SER A 21 2.06 -8.90 4.72
N HIS A 22 0.78 -8.69 5.05
CA HIS A 22 -0.30 -9.58 4.65
C HIS A 22 -0.41 -9.66 3.11
N VAL A 23 -0.46 -8.51 2.43
CA VAL A 23 -0.53 -8.45 0.96
C VAL A 23 0.70 -9.07 0.30
N ALA A 24 1.91 -8.79 0.81
CA ALA A 24 3.14 -9.40 0.28
C ALA A 24 3.13 -10.92 0.39
N ARG A 25 2.63 -11.46 1.52
CA ARG A 25 2.47 -12.91 1.70
C ARG A 25 1.46 -13.48 0.71
N THR A 26 0.29 -12.86 0.58
CA THR A 26 -0.76 -13.31 -0.35
C THR A 26 -0.24 -13.39 -1.77
N LEU A 27 0.43 -12.35 -2.27
CA LEU A 27 1.03 -12.32 -3.61
C LEU A 27 2.09 -13.41 -3.84
N LEU A 28 2.84 -13.81 -2.81
CA LEU A 28 3.84 -14.86 -2.93
C LEU A 28 3.25 -16.26 -2.85
N VAL A 29 2.23 -16.46 -2.03
CA VAL A 29 1.58 -17.76 -1.82
C VAL A 29 0.79 -18.15 -3.07
N THR A 30 -0.11 -17.28 -3.53
CA THR A 30 -0.96 -17.52 -4.71
C THR A 30 -0.11 -17.85 -5.95
N ARG A 31 1.00 -17.11 -6.12
CA ARG A 31 1.97 -17.34 -7.19
C ARG A 31 2.73 -18.66 -7.07
N ARG A 32 3.00 -19.15 -5.85
CA ARG A 32 3.64 -20.47 -5.65
C ARG A 32 2.66 -21.61 -5.90
N GLU A 33 1.39 -21.41 -5.60
CA GLU A 33 0.29 -22.37 -5.82
C GLU A 33 -0.07 -22.50 -7.31
N GLY A 34 0.41 -21.60 -8.16
CA GLY A 34 0.21 -21.64 -9.61
C GLY A 34 -0.99 -20.83 -10.09
N ASP A 35 -1.75 -20.21 -9.18
CA ASP A 35 -2.85 -19.31 -9.48
C ASP A 35 -2.53 -17.87 -9.02
N PRO A 36 -1.78 -17.09 -9.83
CA PRO A 36 -1.33 -15.76 -9.42
C PRO A 36 -2.50 -14.76 -9.36
N LYS A 37 -2.98 -14.47 -8.16
CA LYS A 37 -3.98 -13.42 -7.92
C LYS A 37 -3.41 -12.02 -8.07
N ARG A 38 -4.21 -11.11 -8.64
CA ARG A 38 -3.92 -9.66 -8.66
C ARG A 38 -4.38 -9.03 -7.35
N VAL A 39 -3.66 -8.02 -6.87
CA VAL A 39 -4.02 -7.33 -5.62
C VAL A 39 -4.15 -5.84 -5.86
N ILE A 40 -5.28 -5.28 -5.46
CA ILE A 40 -5.59 -3.86 -5.49
C ILE A 40 -5.73 -3.36 -4.05
N ILE A 41 -4.97 -2.35 -3.68
CA ILE A 41 -5.17 -1.61 -2.42
C ILE A 41 -5.79 -0.25 -2.73
N ILE A 42 -6.89 0.07 -2.07
CA ILE A 42 -7.59 1.37 -2.19
C ILE A 42 -7.39 2.23 -0.93
N ASN A 43 -7.72 3.52 -1.01
CA ASN A 43 -7.62 4.48 0.09
C ASN A 43 -6.24 4.52 0.77
N ALA A 44 -5.17 4.43 -0.02
CA ALA A 44 -3.80 4.37 0.51
C ALA A 44 -3.43 5.57 1.40
N GLU A 45 -4.04 6.73 1.19
CA GLU A 45 -3.91 7.94 2.02
C GLU A 45 -4.43 7.76 3.45
N LYS A 46 -5.39 6.85 3.67
CA LYS A 46 -6.01 6.59 4.97
C LYS A 46 -5.28 5.52 5.79
N ALA A 47 -4.26 4.89 5.22
CA ALA A 47 -3.42 3.95 5.97
C ALA A 47 -2.72 4.65 7.14
N ILE A 48 -2.56 3.94 8.25
CA ILE A 48 -1.99 4.52 9.48
C ILE A 48 -0.58 4.00 9.77
N VAL A 49 0.26 4.88 10.30
CA VAL A 49 1.56 4.54 10.90
C VAL A 49 1.47 4.84 12.38
N THR A 50 1.77 3.84 13.20
CA THR A 50 1.68 3.92 14.66
C THR A 50 2.91 4.62 15.25
N GLY A 51 2.72 5.50 16.22
CA GLY A 51 3.81 6.23 16.90
C GLY A 51 3.54 7.72 17.06
N ALA A 52 4.50 8.42 17.67
CA ALA A 52 4.42 9.87 17.84
C ALA A 52 4.60 10.60 16.52
N LYS A 53 3.79 11.65 16.30
CA LYS A 53 3.74 12.39 15.04
C LYS A 53 5.11 12.92 14.63
N ASP A 54 5.80 13.61 15.53
CA ASP A 54 7.09 14.26 15.21
C ASP A 54 8.17 13.25 14.84
N THR A 55 8.23 12.11 15.56
CA THR A 55 9.16 11.02 15.27
C THR A 55 8.90 10.42 13.90
N ILE A 56 7.62 10.14 13.58
CA ILE A 56 7.23 9.58 12.29
C ILE A 56 7.62 10.56 11.17
N LEU A 57 7.21 11.82 11.27
CA LEU A 57 7.49 12.83 10.25
C LEU A 57 9.00 13.01 10.04
N ALA A 58 9.78 13.10 11.11
CA ALA A 58 11.24 13.21 11.05
C ALA A 58 11.90 11.99 10.38
N ASP A 59 11.40 10.78 10.63
CA ASP A 59 11.93 9.56 10.01
C ASP A 59 11.63 9.49 8.51
N TYR A 60 10.42 9.89 8.09
CA TYR A 60 10.08 9.96 6.67
C TYR A 60 10.84 11.08 5.95
N ASP A 61 11.03 12.23 6.59
CA ASP A 61 11.85 13.32 6.07
C ASP A 61 13.31 12.91 5.91
N ARG A 62 13.90 12.22 6.89
CA ARG A 62 15.26 11.66 6.79
C ARG A 62 15.41 10.70 5.61
N LYS A 63 14.43 9.81 5.41
CA LYS A 63 14.41 8.88 4.26
C LYS A 63 14.31 9.63 2.92
N TYR A 64 13.52 10.69 2.88
CA TYR A 64 13.30 11.49 1.69
C TYR A 64 14.52 12.37 1.35
N LYS A 65 15.18 12.96 2.35
CA LYS A 65 16.41 13.76 2.19
C LYS A 65 17.59 12.96 1.65
N LEU A 66 17.60 11.64 1.84
CA LEU A 66 18.61 10.74 1.26
C LEU A 66 18.45 10.58 -0.27
N ASN A 67 17.40 11.13 -0.86
CA ASN A 67 17.18 11.09 -2.30
C ASN A 67 18.25 11.91 -3.04
N HIS A 68 18.90 11.27 -4.01
CA HIS A 68 19.79 11.94 -4.94
C HIS A 68 19.11 12.05 -6.32
N PRO A 69 19.13 13.22 -7.00
CA PRO A 69 18.43 13.41 -8.27
C PRO A 69 18.83 12.46 -9.40
N ARG A 70 20.14 12.18 -9.54
CA ARG A 70 20.69 11.29 -10.58
C ARG A 70 20.91 9.83 -10.17
N LYS A 71 21.53 9.57 -9.01
CA LYS A 71 21.89 8.23 -8.56
C LYS A 71 21.72 8.12 -7.04
N GLY A 72 20.71 7.38 -6.59
CA GLY A 72 20.48 7.15 -5.17
C GLY A 72 19.17 6.41 -4.90
N PRO A 73 18.88 6.09 -3.63
CA PRO A 73 17.58 5.57 -3.27
C PRO A 73 16.52 6.63 -3.59
N PHE A 74 15.56 6.30 -4.45
CA PHE A 74 14.42 7.18 -4.72
C PHE A 74 13.28 6.86 -3.75
N PHE A 75 13.06 7.71 -2.76
CA PHE A 75 11.92 7.63 -1.84
C PHE A 75 10.75 8.50 -2.36
N PRO A 76 9.58 7.90 -2.62
CA PRO A 76 8.43 8.62 -3.15
C PRO A 76 7.73 9.47 -2.08
N ARG A 77 7.03 10.52 -2.53
CA ARG A 77 6.23 11.39 -1.64
C ARG A 77 4.76 10.99 -1.57
N MET A 78 4.23 10.39 -2.64
CA MET A 78 2.80 10.07 -2.79
C MET A 78 2.43 8.85 -1.93
N PRO A 79 1.23 8.82 -1.31
CA PRO A 79 0.87 7.79 -0.34
C PRO A 79 0.75 6.39 -0.98
N ASP A 80 0.18 6.30 -2.17
CA ASP A 80 0.12 5.07 -2.97
C ASP A 80 1.51 4.49 -3.24
N MET A 81 2.47 5.35 -3.59
CA MET A 81 3.84 4.96 -3.89
C MET A 81 4.63 4.59 -2.64
N ILE A 82 4.37 5.26 -1.50
CA ILE A 82 4.96 4.89 -0.20
C ILE A 82 4.47 3.49 0.18
N LEU A 83 3.16 3.23 0.13
CA LEU A 83 2.61 1.92 0.45
C LEU A 83 3.11 0.84 -0.53
N LYS A 84 3.12 1.11 -1.84
CA LYS A 84 3.68 0.21 -2.85
C LYS A 84 5.16 -0.08 -2.60
N ARG A 85 5.95 0.91 -2.18
CA ARG A 85 7.36 0.74 -1.80
C ARG A 85 7.50 -0.15 -0.57
N THR A 86 6.64 0.01 0.43
CA THR A 86 6.62 -0.81 1.65
C THR A 86 6.35 -2.28 1.31
N VAL A 87 5.32 -2.57 0.51
CA VAL A 87 5.02 -3.95 0.06
C VAL A 87 6.18 -4.52 -0.75
N ARG A 88 6.73 -3.74 -1.69
CA ARG A 88 7.89 -4.15 -2.50
C ARG A 88 9.12 -4.50 -1.64
N GLY A 89 9.33 -3.79 -0.53
CA GLY A 89 10.42 -4.07 0.41
C GLY A 89 10.29 -5.42 1.12
N MET A 90 9.08 -5.97 1.20
CA MET A 90 8.80 -7.29 1.80
C MET A 90 8.86 -8.43 0.77
N LEU A 91 9.04 -8.13 -0.52
CA LEU A 91 9.12 -9.10 -1.59
C LEU A 91 10.59 -9.29 -2.04
N PRO A 92 10.99 -10.51 -2.47
CA PRO A 92 12.33 -10.78 -3.00
C PRO A 92 12.50 -10.24 -4.43
N TYR A 93 12.16 -8.97 -4.67
CA TYR A 93 12.04 -8.36 -6.00
C TYR A 93 13.39 -8.20 -6.72
N GLN A 94 14.48 -8.03 -5.98
CA GLN A 94 15.82 -7.89 -6.59
C GLN A 94 16.37 -9.24 -7.04
N LYS A 95 16.06 -10.31 -6.31
CA LYS A 95 16.70 -11.63 -6.45
C LYS A 95 15.93 -12.58 -7.36
N LYS A 96 14.59 -12.55 -7.34
CA LYS A 96 13.75 -13.56 -8.01
C LYS A 96 12.80 -12.92 -9.02
N SER A 97 12.59 -13.59 -10.16
CA SER A 97 11.59 -13.20 -11.16
C SER A 97 10.18 -13.19 -10.55
N SER A 98 9.85 -14.17 -9.72
CA SER A 98 8.56 -14.25 -9.02
C SER A 98 8.26 -13.01 -8.16
N GLY A 99 9.26 -12.47 -7.46
CA GLY A 99 9.10 -11.24 -6.69
C GLY A 99 8.85 -10.02 -7.57
N ARG A 100 9.49 -9.94 -8.74
CA ARG A 100 9.24 -8.84 -9.70
C ARG A 100 7.84 -8.92 -10.29
N GLN A 101 7.36 -10.12 -10.58
CA GLN A 101 6.02 -10.33 -11.09
C GLN A 101 4.96 -10.02 -10.02
N ALA A 102 5.16 -10.44 -8.77
CA ALA A 102 4.29 -10.06 -7.64
C ALA A 102 4.13 -8.54 -7.48
N VAL A 103 5.21 -7.76 -7.69
CA VAL A 103 5.14 -6.29 -7.66
C VAL A 103 4.33 -5.72 -8.84
N LYS A 104 4.31 -6.40 -9.99
CA LYS A 104 3.49 -6.01 -11.15
C LYS A 104 2.00 -6.30 -10.91
N ASP A 105 1.69 -7.39 -10.23
CA ASP A 105 0.31 -7.75 -9.87
C ASP A 105 -0.29 -6.85 -8.78
N LEU A 106 0.56 -6.09 -8.07
CA LEU A 106 0.17 -5.12 -7.07
C LEU A 106 -0.15 -3.75 -7.67
N ARG A 107 -1.40 -3.33 -7.51
CA ARG A 107 -1.88 -1.97 -7.75
C ARG A 107 -2.25 -1.31 -6.43
N VAL A 108 -1.81 -0.07 -6.24
CA VAL A 108 -2.17 0.75 -5.07
C VAL A 108 -2.75 2.04 -5.61
N MET A 109 -3.87 2.46 -5.03
CA MET A 109 -4.61 3.63 -5.47
C MET A 109 -4.92 4.54 -4.29
N ILE A 110 -4.95 5.83 -4.60
CA ILE A 110 -5.39 6.88 -3.69
C ILE A 110 -6.90 7.02 -3.87
N GLY A 111 -7.64 7.06 -2.77
CA GLY A 111 -9.08 7.00 -2.76
C GLY A 111 -9.63 5.71 -3.35
N THR A 112 -10.94 5.74 -3.62
CA THR A 112 -11.67 4.62 -4.24
C THR A 112 -12.07 5.01 -5.66
N PRO A 113 -11.65 4.27 -6.71
CA PRO A 113 -12.08 4.54 -8.07
C PRO A 113 -13.57 4.22 -8.24
N THR A 114 -14.25 4.90 -9.14
CA THR A 114 -15.72 4.76 -9.35
C THR A 114 -16.15 3.31 -9.57
N ASN A 115 -15.33 2.51 -10.25
CA ASN A 115 -15.61 1.09 -10.52
C ASN A 115 -15.51 0.19 -9.28
N LEU A 116 -14.94 0.68 -8.18
CA LEU A 116 -14.87 -0.02 -6.88
C LEU A 116 -15.63 0.74 -5.78
N LYS A 117 -16.40 1.77 -6.14
CA LYS A 117 -17.25 2.51 -5.21
C LYS A 117 -18.58 1.77 -5.06
N GLY A 118 -18.77 1.09 -3.94
CA GLY A 118 -20.02 0.39 -3.61
C GLY A 118 -19.77 -0.82 -2.72
N GLU A 119 -20.84 -1.47 -2.26
CA GLU A 119 -20.76 -2.72 -1.49
C GLU A 119 -20.44 -3.93 -2.39
N ALA A 120 -20.89 -3.89 -3.64
CA ALA A 120 -20.63 -4.92 -4.64
C ALA A 120 -19.37 -4.59 -5.45
N LEU A 121 -18.38 -5.47 -5.38
CA LEU A 121 -17.21 -5.42 -6.25
C LEU A 121 -17.58 -5.90 -7.67
N PRO A 122 -16.88 -5.43 -8.72
CA PRO A 122 -17.08 -5.93 -10.08
C PRO A 122 -16.79 -7.44 -10.19
N ASP A 123 -17.37 -8.09 -11.21
CA ASP A 123 -17.17 -9.52 -11.46
C ASP A 123 -15.68 -9.91 -11.43
N GLY A 124 -15.37 -11.02 -10.75
CA GLY A 124 -14.01 -11.52 -10.55
C GLY A 124 -13.17 -10.73 -9.53
N HIS A 125 -13.76 -9.81 -8.76
CA HIS A 125 -13.10 -9.13 -7.65
C HIS A 125 -13.68 -9.60 -6.30
N GLU A 126 -12.79 -9.82 -5.34
CA GLU A 126 -13.15 -10.30 -4.01
C GLU A 126 -12.46 -9.44 -2.95
N TRP A 127 -13.13 -9.21 -1.82
CA TRP A 127 -12.48 -8.57 -0.68
C TRP A 127 -11.46 -9.53 -0.06
N GLY A 128 -10.24 -9.04 0.16
CA GLY A 128 -9.22 -9.81 0.85
C GLY A 128 -9.51 -9.93 2.35
N ASP A 129 -9.19 -11.08 2.94
CA ASP A 129 -9.34 -11.31 4.38
C ASP A 129 -8.43 -10.38 5.20
N THR A 130 -9.02 -9.45 5.96
CA THR A 130 -8.29 -8.57 6.88
C THR A 130 -8.42 -8.97 8.36
N SER A 131 -9.16 -10.03 8.67
CA SER A 131 -9.50 -10.41 10.05
C SER A 131 -8.27 -10.57 10.95
N LYS A 132 -7.14 -11.02 10.39
CA LYS A 132 -5.88 -11.23 11.14
C LYS A 132 -5.10 -9.95 11.40
N ILE A 133 -5.31 -8.91 10.60
CA ILE A 133 -4.58 -7.63 10.71
C ILE A 133 -5.42 -6.55 11.42
N ASP A 134 -6.73 -6.76 11.51
CA ASP A 134 -7.66 -5.81 12.10
C ASP A 134 -7.43 -5.66 13.60
N ARG A 135 -7.27 -4.41 14.01
CA ARG A 135 -7.03 -3.98 15.38
C ARG A 135 -7.71 -2.65 15.61
N PRO A 136 -8.06 -2.33 16.88
CA PRO A 136 -8.47 -0.99 17.22
C PRO A 136 -7.41 0.03 16.82
N LEU A 137 -7.87 1.23 16.46
CA LEU A 137 -7.01 2.38 16.21
C LEU A 137 -6.15 2.63 17.45
N PRO A 138 -4.83 2.75 17.31
CA PRO A 138 -3.95 3.04 18.42
C PRO A 138 -4.09 4.50 18.86
N ASP A 139 -3.73 4.82 20.11
CA ASP A 139 -3.88 6.18 20.66
C ASP A 139 -3.05 7.24 19.92
N ARG A 140 -1.89 6.83 19.37
CA ARG A 140 -0.98 7.69 18.62
C ARG A 140 -0.69 7.11 17.26
N PHE A 141 -1.16 7.79 16.23
CA PHE A 141 -0.92 7.44 14.83
C PHE A 141 -0.86 8.68 13.94
N VAL A 142 -0.32 8.48 12.75
CA VAL A 142 -0.35 9.47 11.66
C VAL A 142 -0.85 8.77 10.41
N ARG A 143 -1.73 9.44 9.66
CA ARG A 143 -2.20 8.94 8.36
C ARG A 143 -1.16 9.16 7.29
N LEU A 144 -1.11 8.25 6.32
CA LEU A 144 -0.15 8.31 5.22
C LEU A 144 -0.36 9.57 4.37
N GLY A 145 -1.60 10.03 4.23
CA GLY A 145 -1.95 11.30 3.59
C GLY A 145 -1.28 12.50 4.24
N ASP A 146 -1.17 12.53 5.58
CA ASP A 146 -0.53 13.61 6.34
C ASP A 146 0.99 13.56 6.22
N ILE A 147 1.56 12.35 6.21
CA ILE A 147 2.99 12.15 5.92
C ILE A 147 3.31 12.65 4.52
N SER A 148 2.48 12.31 3.52
CA SER A 148 2.65 12.77 2.15
C SER A 148 2.50 14.28 2.00
N LYS A 149 1.53 14.89 2.71
CA LYS A 149 1.37 16.36 2.81
C LYS A 149 2.67 17.00 3.34
N HIS A 150 3.21 16.47 4.44
CA HIS A 150 4.44 16.98 5.05
C HIS A 150 5.67 16.85 4.13
N LEU A 151 5.77 15.78 3.36
CA LEU A 151 6.84 15.58 2.36
C LEU A 151 6.68 16.47 1.10
N GLY A 152 5.62 17.28 1.00
CA GLY A 152 5.37 18.17 -0.14
C GLY A 152 4.82 17.43 -1.37
N ALA A 153 4.00 16.40 -1.16
CA ALA A 153 3.23 15.78 -2.24
C ALA A 153 2.07 16.68 -2.68
N LYS A 154 1.72 16.65 -3.98
CA LYS A 154 0.56 17.38 -4.49
C LYS A 154 -0.72 16.74 -3.95
N THR A 155 -1.45 17.46 -3.11
CA THR A 155 -2.64 16.98 -2.40
C THR A 155 -3.90 16.92 -3.24
N SER A 156 -3.91 17.50 -4.45
CA SER A 156 -5.10 17.60 -5.31
C SER A 156 -5.82 16.28 -5.62
N ARG A 157 -5.21 15.14 -5.33
CA ARG A 157 -5.78 13.79 -5.51
C ARG A 157 -6.50 13.24 -4.27
N TRP A 158 -6.33 13.82 -3.09
CA TRP A 158 -6.95 13.36 -1.83
C TRP A 158 -7.15 14.48 -0.80
N SER A 159 -7.28 15.73 -1.25
CA SER A 159 -7.70 16.81 -0.35
C SER A 159 -9.08 16.45 0.20
N ASP A 160 -9.11 16.06 1.47
CA ASP A 160 -10.31 16.14 2.29
C ASP A 160 -10.82 17.59 2.13
N VAL A 161 -12.01 17.74 1.55
CA VAL A 161 -12.79 18.98 1.63
C VAL A 161 -13.06 19.28 3.09
#